data_AF-A0A380QA07-F1
#
_entry.id   AF-A0A380QA07-F1
#
_cell.length_a   1.000
_cell.length_b   1.000
_cell.length_c   1.000
_cell.angle_alpha   90.00
_cell.angle_beta   90.00
_cell.angle_gamma   90.00
#
_symmetry.space_group_name_H-M   'P 1'
#
loop_
_entity.id
_entity.type
_entity.pdbx_description
1 polymer ?
#
loop_
_entity_poly.entity_id
_entity_poly.type
_entity_poly.pdbx_seq_one_letter_code
_entity_poly.pdbx_strand_id
1 'polypeptide(L)'
;MLGRIQEMPQSWLTASRPAVESVKQPSTGLVKDSNLNKDIKTASTETFLAKVDAWMQAICRREVGSTDVNDPIKELKENVNALFKDLSDTRNQVYELVPNYGRGGGQIAQLKEGYDATDRDRYLEKLIAYNQIKQDISDKVKSIPQEYAREVARIVYLHHSGSIYGDLMALNKNSDVPNLGYNLGSTRFG
;
A
#
# COMPACT_ATOMS: atom_id res chain seq x y z
N MET A 1 62.41 -22.82 38.89
CA MET A 1 61.87 -23.92 38.06
C MET A 1 60.61 -23.41 37.38
N LEU A 2 60.68 -23.12 36.08
CA LEU A 2 59.56 -22.58 35.29
C LEU A 2 58.89 -23.74 34.55
N GLY A 3 57.59 -23.91 34.79
CA GLY A 3 56.79 -24.98 34.19
C GLY A 3 56.65 -24.81 32.68
N ARG A 4 56.83 -25.93 31.96
CA ARG A 4 56.60 -26.06 30.51
C ARG A 4 55.11 -25.87 30.21
N ILE A 5 54.78 -24.89 29.38
CA ILE A 5 53.44 -24.79 28.78
C ILE A 5 53.36 -25.85 27.68
N GLN A 6 52.37 -26.73 27.79
CA GLN A 6 52.09 -27.79 26.84
C GLN A 6 51.41 -27.17 25.61
N GLU A 7 52.00 -27.32 24.42
CA GLU A 7 51.38 -26.86 23.17
C GLU A 7 50.13 -27.70 22.87
N MET A 8 49.03 -27.01 22.57
CA MET A 8 47.75 -27.65 22.20
C MET A 8 47.85 -28.36 20.84
N PRO A 9 47.23 -29.53 20.68
CA PRO A 9 47.20 -30.24 19.41
C PRO A 9 46.42 -29.44 18.35
N GLN A 10 47.02 -29.28 17.16
CA GLN A 10 46.51 -28.56 15.98
C GLN A 10 45.17 -29.09 15.42
N SER A 11 44.61 -30.18 15.97
CA SER A 11 43.31 -30.74 15.56
C SER A 11 42.10 -29.89 15.96
N TRP A 12 42.29 -28.80 16.72
CA TRP A 12 41.21 -27.90 17.15
C TRP A 12 41.08 -26.62 16.30
N LEU A 13 41.99 -26.37 15.35
CA LEU A 13 41.93 -25.18 14.47
C LEU A 13 41.10 -25.40 13.20
N THR A 14 40.49 -26.57 13.03
CA THR A 14 39.60 -26.85 11.88
C THR A 14 38.24 -27.38 12.34
N ALA A 15 37.61 -26.67 13.28
CA ALA A 15 36.16 -26.74 13.39
C ALA A 15 35.61 -25.97 12.18
N SER A 16 35.28 -26.70 11.13
CA SER A 16 34.57 -26.23 9.96
C SER A 16 33.50 -25.23 10.38
N ARG A 17 33.64 -23.97 9.92
CA ARG A 17 32.52 -23.04 9.91
C ARG A 17 31.32 -23.80 9.36
N PRO A 18 30.16 -23.83 10.06
CA PRO A 18 28.96 -24.26 9.39
C PRO A 18 28.85 -23.42 8.12
N ALA A 19 28.66 -24.11 6.99
CA ALA A 19 28.35 -23.48 5.72
C ALA A 19 27.36 -22.38 6.01
N VAL A 20 27.71 -21.16 5.59
CA VAL A 20 26.88 -19.96 5.67
C VAL A 20 25.43 -20.40 5.54
N GLU A 21 24.69 -20.39 6.66
CA GLU A 21 23.24 -20.27 6.56
C GLU A 21 23.11 -19.01 5.73
N SER A 22 22.80 -19.18 4.45
CA SER A 22 22.41 -18.11 3.58
C SER A 22 21.20 -17.53 4.28
N VAL A 23 21.43 -16.51 5.11
CA VAL A 23 20.43 -15.63 5.67
C VAL A 23 19.63 -15.25 4.43
N LYS A 24 18.47 -15.89 4.25
CA LYS A 24 17.56 -15.53 3.18
C LYS A 24 17.33 -14.06 3.43
N GLN A 25 17.89 -13.20 2.57
CA GLN A 25 17.52 -11.81 2.62
C GLN A 25 15.99 -11.81 2.54
N PRO A 26 15.31 -11.20 3.51
CA PRO A 26 13.86 -11.14 3.47
C PRO A 26 13.50 -10.52 2.12
N SER A 27 12.63 -11.22 1.38
CA SER A 27 12.14 -10.70 0.11
C SER A 27 11.58 -9.31 0.38
N THR A 28 12.10 -8.29 -0.29
CA THR A 28 11.65 -6.92 -0.10
C THR A 28 10.17 -6.75 -0.45
N GLY A 29 9.57 -7.73 -1.16
CA GLY A 29 8.17 -7.68 -1.55
C GLY A 29 7.88 -6.56 -2.55
N LEU A 30 8.90 -5.96 -3.15
CA LEU A 30 8.75 -4.89 -4.13
C LEU A 30 8.51 -5.49 -5.53
N VAL A 31 7.61 -4.86 -6.27
CA VAL A 31 7.39 -5.11 -7.70
C VAL A 31 7.87 -3.90 -8.48
N LYS A 32 8.74 -4.16 -9.46
CA LYS A 32 9.15 -3.15 -10.43
C LYS A 32 7.96 -2.74 -11.28
N ASP A 33 7.85 -1.44 -11.53
CA ASP A 33 6.76 -0.87 -12.30
C ASP A 33 6.51 -1.56 -13.65
N SER A 34 7.59 -1.91 -14.37
CA SER A 34 7.54 -2.58 -15.67
C SER A 34 6.79 -3.90 -15.69
N ASN A 35 6.58 -4.52 -14.53
CA ASN A 35 5.94 -5.82 -14.39
C ASN A 35 4.49 -5.70 -13.89
N LEU A 36 4.00 -4.49 -13.63
CA LEU A 36 2.68 -4.24 -13.05
C LEU A 36 1.67 -3.95 -14.17
N ASN A 37 0.61 -4.75 -14.26
CA ASN A 37 -0.52 -4.43 -15.13
C ASN A 37 -1.45 -3.41 -14.44
N LYS A 38 -1.20 -2.12 -14.65
CA LYS A 38 -2.00 -1.01 -14.06
C LYS A 38 -3.40 -0.88 -14.64
N ASP A 39 -3.61 -1.44 -15.83
CA ASP A 39 -4.88 -1.40 -16.53
C ASP A 39 -5.78 -2.59 -16.16
N ILE A 40 -5.33 -3.46 -15.24
CA ILE A 40 -6.17 -4.55 -14.77
C ILE A 40 -7.45 -3.97 -14.15
N LYS A 41 -8.59 -4.41 -14.69
CA LYS A 41 -9.91 -4.14 -14.15
C LYS A 41 -10.56 -5.47 -13.85
N THR A 42 -10.67 -5.79 -12.57
CA THR A 42 -11.44 -6.95 -12.16
C THR A 42 -12.93 -6.65 -12.33
N ALA A 43 -13.76 -7.68 -12.50
CA ALA A 43 -15.21 -7.50 -12.55
C ALA A 43 -15.77 -6.77 -11.31
N SER A 44 -15.11 -6.93 -10.15
CA SER A 44 -15.45 -6.18 -8.93
C SER A 44 -15.14 -4.70 -9.06
N THR A 45 -13.99 -4.34 -9.62
CA THR A 45 -13.60 -2.95 -9.89
C THR A 45 -14.58 -2.30 -10.86
N GLU A 46 -14.92 -2.97 -11.96
CA GLU A 46 -15.89 -2.46 -12.95
C GLU A 46 -17.28 -2.27 -12.35
N THR A 47 -17.74 -3.24 -11.56
CA THR A 47 -19.03 -3.13 -10.85
C THR A 47 -19.04 -1.95 -9.90
N PHE A 48 -17.92 -1.69 -9.20
CA PHE A 48 -17.83 -0.54 -8.31
C PHE A 48 -17.83 0.79 -9.08
N LEU A 49 -17.10 0.88 -10.19
CA LEU A 49 -17.10 2.06 -11.05
C LEU A 49 -18.50 2.37 -11.60
N ALA A 50 -19.28 1.35 -11.99
CA ALA A 50 -20.67 1.55 -12.39
C ALA A 50 -21.56 2.08 -11.25
N LYS A 51 -21.28 1.71 -9.99
CA LYS A 51 -21.97 2.30 -8.83
C LYS A 51 -21.55 3.75 -8.59
N VAL A 52 -20.26 4.07 -8.74
CA VAL A 52 -19.76 5.45 -8.72
C VAL A 52 -20.48 6.29 -9.76
N ASP A 53 -20.66 5.79 -10.98
CA ASP A 53 -21.44 6.46 -12.02
C ASP A 53 -22.88 6.74 -11.59
N ALA A 54 -23.55 5.75 -11.01
CA ALA A 54 -24.92 5.90 -10.53
C ALA A 54 -25.03 6.95 -9.42
N TRP A 55 -24.14 6.93 -8.42
CA TRP A 55 -24.10 7.92 -7.34
C TRP A 55 -23.80 9.32 -7.87
N MET A 56 -22.82 9.47 -8.77
CA MET A 56 -22.50 10.77 -9.38
C MET A 56 -23.66 11.33 -10.20
N GLN A 57 -24.37 10.48 -10.96
CA GLN A 57 -25.57 10.89 -11.68
C GLN A 57 -26.69 11.32 -10.72
N ALA A 58 -26.91 10.60 -9.63
CA ALA A 58 -27.89 10.98 -8.61
C ALA A 58 -27.56 12.34 -7.97
N ILE A 59 -26.28 12.61 -7.70
CA ILE A 59 -25.81 13.91 -7.20
C ILE A 59 -26.05 15.03 -8.23
N CYS A 60 -25.92 14.75 -9.53
CA CYS A 60 -26.19 15.72 -10.59
C CYS A 60 -27.69 15.97 -10.85
N ARG A 61 -28.54 14.95 -10.76
CA ARG A 61 -29.96 14.98 -11.17
C ARG A 61 -30.89 15.67 -10.19
N ARG A 62 -30.48 16.80 -9.59
CA ARG A 62 -31.40 17.63 -8.80
C ARG A 62 -32.41 18.31 -9.74
N GLU A 63 -33.37 17.54 -10.24
CA GLU A 63 -34.66 18.05 -10.71
C GLU A 63 -35.53 18.37 -9.50
N VAL A 64 -36.32 19.41 -9.65
CA VAL A 64 -37.14 20.03 -8.61
C VAL A 64 -38.12 19.02 -8.01
N GLY A 65 -37.79 18.48 -6.83
CA GLY A 65 -38.71 17.67 -6.01
C GLY A 65 -38.21 16.26 -5.69
N SER A 66 -37.70 16.08 -4.47
CA SER A 66 -37.64 14.80 -3.74
C SER A 66 -36.65 13.72 -4.23
N THR A 67 -35.37 13.92 -3.94
CA THR A 67 -34.50 12.88 -3.32
C THR A 67 -33.37 13.60 -2.59
N ASP A 68 -33.06 13.20 -1.35
CA ASP A 68 -31.99 13.82 -0.59
C ASP A 68 -30.63 13.45 -1.21
N VAL A 69 -29.92 14.42 -1.80
CA VAL A 69 -28.58 14.23 -2.39
C VAL A 69 -27.56 13.77 -1.33
N ASN A 70 -27.87 13.92 -0.04
CA ASN A 70 -27.04 13.41 1.04
C ASN A 70 -26.94 11.87 1.04
N ASP A 71 -27.98 11.16 0.60
CA ASP A 71 -27.97 9.68 0.56
C ASP A 71 -26.92 9.11 -0.41
N PRO A 72 -26.88 9.50 -1.71
CA PRO A 72 -25.83 9.02 -2.61
C PRO A 72 -24.42 9.46 -2.21
N ILE A 73 -24.27 10.65 -1.59
CA ILE A 73 -22.97 11.09 -1.05
C ILE A 73 -22.54 10.20 0.12
N LYS A 74 -23.47 9.89 1.03
CA LYS A 74 -23.23 9.01 2.17
C LYS A 74 -22.87 7.59 1.71
N GLU A 75 -23.62 7.03 0.77
CA GLU A 75 -23.34 5.70 0.23
C GLU A 75 -21.99 5.65 -0.47
N LEU A 76 -21.67 6.64 -1.31
CA LEU A 76 -20.36 6.76 -1.95
C LEU A 76 -19.24 6.79 -0.91
N LYS A 77 -19.41 7.61 0.15
CA LYS A 77 -18.44 7.74 1.23
C LYS A 77 -18.23 6.44 1.99
N GLU A 78 -19.30 5.76 2.38
CA GLU A 78 -19.24 4.50 3.12
C GLU A 78 -18.55 3.40 2.31
N ASN A 79 -18.88 3.29 1.02
CA ASN A 79 -18.29 2.29 0.13
C ASN A 79 -16.80 2.56 -0.16
N VAL A 80 -16.41 3.82 -0.42
CA VAL A 80 -15.01 4.18 -0.63
C VAL A 80 -14.19 3.99 0.66
N ASN A 81 -14.75 4.34 1.83
CA ASN A 81 -14.10 4.10 3.11
C ASN A 81 -13.90 2.60 3.38
N ALA A 82 -14.87 1.76 3.01
CA ALA A 82 -14.74 0.31 3.13
C ALA A 82 -13.61 -0.23 2.24
N LEU A 83 -13.50 0.24 0.99
CA LEU A 83 -12.37 -0.11 0.11
C LEU A 83 -11.03 0.34 0.68
N PHE A 84 -10.95 1.58 1.18
CA PHE A 84 -9.72 2.09 1.80
C PHE A 84 -9.32 1.28 3.02
N LYS A 85 -10.29 0.93 3.88
CA LYS A 85 -10.06 0.12 5.06
C LYS A 85 -9.55 -1.27 4.68
N ASP A 86 -10.21 -1.94 3.75
CA ASP A 86 -9.79 -3.26 3.26
C ASP A 86 -8.39 -3.24 2.64
N LEU A 87 -8.06 -2.21 1.85
CA LEU A 87 -6.71 -1.98 1.31
C LEU A 87 -5.68 -1.79 2.43
N SER A 88 -5.97 -0.92 3.39
CA SER A 88 -5.09 -0.62 4.52
C SER A 88 -4.87 -1.86 5.40
N ASP A 89 -5.94 -2.60 5.70
CA ASP A 89 -5.89 -3.83 6.50
C ASP A 89 -5.06 -4.89 5.77
N THR A 90 -5.27 -5.06 4.46
CA THR A 90 -4.47 -5.98 3.63
C THR A 90 -2.99 -5.59 3.66
N ARG A 91 -2.66 -4.29 3.56
CA ARG A 91 -1.27 -3.83 3.66
C ARG A 91 -0.65 -4.20 5.00
N ASN A 92 -1.36 -3.95 6.09
CA ASN A 92 -0.86 -4.22 7.44
C ASN A 92 -0.80 -5.72 7.76
N GLN A 93 -1.59 -6.53 7.05
CA GLN A 93 -1.55 -7.98 7.13
C GLN A 93 -0.30 -8.54 6.42
N VAL A 94 -0.04 -8.06 5.21
CA VAL A 94 1.02 -8.59 4.31
C VAL A 94 2.41 -8.05 4.66
N TYR A 95 2.50 -6.80 5.11
CA TYR A 95 3.77 -6.15 5.41
C TYR A 95 3.91 -5.81 6.88
N GLU A 96 5.16 -5.84 7.35
CA GLU A 96 5.55 -5.42 8.68
C GLU A 96 6.71 -4.43 8.63
N LEU A 97 6.84 -3.62 9.67
CA LEU A 97 8.00 -2.77 9.90
C LEU A 97 8.97 -3.48 10.82
N VAL A 98 10.17 -3.77 10.32
CA VAL A 98 11.25 -4.36 11.11
C VAL A 98 12.40 -3.37 11.31
N PRO A 99 13.15 -3.47 12.42
CA PRO A 99 14.34 -2.66 12.60
C PRO A 99 15.35 -2.87 11.47
N ASN A 100 15.87 -1.77 10.94
CA ASN A 100 16.97 -1.79 9.98
C ASN A 100 18.29 -1.72 10.72
N TYR A 101 18.96 -2.85 10.87
CA TYR A 101 20.29 -2.94 11.50
C TYR A 101 21.44 -2.55 10.55
N GLY A 102 21.15 -2.15 9.32
CA GLY A 102 22.14 -1.67 8.34
C GLY A 102 22.62 -0.23 8.60
N ARG A 103 23.52 0.25 7.74
CA ARG A 103 24.25 1.54 7.88
C ARG A 103 23.37 2.81 7.86
N GLY A 104 22.04 2.67 7.75
CA GLY A 104 21.06 3.77 7.78
C GLY A 104 20.19 3.83 9.04
N GLY A 105 20.22 2.81 9.91
CA GLY A 105 19.34 2.71 11.08
C GLY A 105 17.83 2.79 10.74
N GLY A 106 16.98 2.87 11.77
CA GLY A 106 15.53 3.10 11.61
C GLY A 106 14.71 1.83 11.39
N GLN A 107 13.64 1.94 10.60
CA GLN A 107 12.73 0.84 10.26
C GLN A 107 12.69 0.65 8.74
N ILE A 108 12.62 -0.60 8.30
CA ILE A 108 12.32 -0.99 6.92
C ILE A 108 11.02 -1.77 6.92
N ALA A 109 10.19 -1.61 5.89
CA ALA A 109 9.07 -2.53 5.70
C ALA A 109 9.46 -3.68 4.77
N GLN A 110 8.94 -4.87 5.08
CA GLN A 110 9.17 -6.12 4.35
C GLN A 110 7.90 -6.97 4.37
N LEU A 111 7.86 -8.05 3.58
CA LEU A 111 6.82 -9.06 3.71
C LEU A 111 6.91 -9.72 5.09
N LYS A 112 5.75 -9.88 5.71
CA LYS A 112 5.63 -10.57 7.00
C LYS A 112 5.90 -12.07 6.82
N GLU A 113 6.43 -12.72 7.85
CA GLU A 113 6.65 -14.16 7.85
C GLU A 113 5.34 -14.92 7.54
N GLY A 114 5.43 -15.90 6.63
CA GLY A 114 4.29 -16.69 6.16
C GLY A 114 3.50 -16.09 5.00
N TYR A 115 3.84 -14.87 4.54
CA TYR A 115 3.26 -14.24 3.36
C TYR A 115 4.21 -14.34 2.17
N ASP A 116 3.66 -14.41 0.97
CA ASP A 116 4.44 -14.57 -0.26
C ASP A 116 4.07 -13.58 -1.37
N ALA A 117 4.62 -13.82 -2.57
CA ALA A 117 4.39 -12.97 -3.74
C ALA A 117 2.90 -12.92 -4.16
N THR A 118 2.14 -13.98 -3.90
CA THR A 118 0.70 -14.03 -4.18
C THR A 118 -0.07 -13.05 -3.30
N ASP A 119 0.27 -12.99 -2.00
CA ASP A 119 -0.37 -12.05 -1.07
C ASP A 119 -0.03 -10.60 -1.40
N ARG A 120 1.24 -10.37 -1.77
CA ARG A 120 1.73 -9.09 -2.29
C ARG A 120 0.94 -8.67 -3.53
N ASP A 121 0.78 -9.56 -4.50
CA ASP A 121 0.10 -9.27 -5.76
C ASP A 121 -1.38 -8.98 -5.54
N ARG A 122 -2.03 -9.72 -4.62
CA ARG A 122 -3.41 -9.42 -4.19
C ARG A 122 -3.54 -8.03 -3.55
N TYR A 123 -2.56 -7.62 -2.74
CA TYR A 123 -2.53 -6.25 -2.22
C TYR A 123 -2.36 -5.24 -3.35
N LEU A 124 -1.48 -5.49 -4.32
CA LEU A 124 -1.24 -4.60 -5.46
C LEU A 124 -2.48 -4.47 -6.35
N GLU A 125 -3.22 -5.54 -6.59
CA GLU A 125 -4.51 -5.50 -7.29
C GLU A 125 -5.52 -4.58 -6.59
N LYS A 126 -5.62 -4.67 -5.26
CA LYS A 126 -6.46 -3.76 -4.46
C LYS A 126 -5.98 -2.30 -4.56
N LEU A 127 -4.67 -2.08 -4.53
CA LEU A 127 -4.08 -0.73 -4.65
C LEU A 127 -4.39 -0.11 -6.01
N ILE A 128 -4.25 -0.89 -7.10
CA ILE A 128 -4.58 -0.45 -8.47
C ILE A 128 -6.07 -0.14 -8.59
N ALA A 129 -6.94 -1.04 -8.11
CA ALA A 129 -8.38 -0.83 -8.13
C ALA A 129 -8.79 0.44 -7.37
N TYR A 130 -8.25 0.64 -6.17
CA TYR A 130 -8.49 1.86 -5.39
C TYR A 130 -8.00 3.12 -6.12
N ASN A 131 -6.82 3.08 -6.76
CA ASN A 131 -6.30 4.20 -7.53
C ASN A 131 -7.22 4.58 -8.69
N GLN A 132 -7.71 3.60 -9.45
CA GLN A 132 -8.63 3.81 -10.56
C GLN A 132 -9.95 4.45 -10.08
N ILE A 133 -10.55 3.92 -9.01
CA ILE A 133 -11.77 4.47 -8.40
C ILE A 133 -11.55 5.91 -7.90
N LYS A 134 -10.42 6.14 -7.23
CA LYS A 134 -10.05 7.48 -6.74
C LYS A 134 -9.90 8.48 -7.90
N GLN A 135 -9.26 8.09 -8.99
CA GLN A 135 -9.08 8.93 -10.18
C GLN A 135 -10.43 9.24 -10.83
N ASP A 136 -11.26 8.22 -11.04
CA ASP A 136 -12.60 8.37 -11.62
C ASP A 136 -13.49 9.34 -10.83
N ILE A 137 -13.54 9.19 -9.50
CA ILE A 137 -14.24 10.14 -8.61
C ILE A 137 -13.66 11.54 -8.76
N SER A 138 -12.33 11.68 -8.74
CA SER A 138 -11.65 12.98 -8.83
C SER A 138 -11.93 13.71 -10.15
N ASP A 139 -12.09 12.96 -11.25
CA ASP A 139 -12.44 13.53 -12.55
C ASP A 139 -13.91 13.92 -12.62
N LYS A 140 -14.81 13.10 -12.08
CA LYS A 140 -16.25 13.37 -12.06
C LYS A 140 -16.63 14.51 -11.11
N VAL A 141 -15.85 14.78 -10.06
CA VAL A 141 -16.06 15.95 -9.17
C VAL A 141 -16.14 17.27 -9.95
N LYS A 142 -15.44 17.38 -11.09
CA LYS A 142 -15.47 18.57 -11.96
C LYS A 142 -16.84 18.81 -12.62
N SER A 143 -17.70 17.80 -12.63
CA SER A 143 -18.98 17.78 -13.36
C SER A 143 -20.22 17.79 -12.46
N ILE A 144 -20.05 17.68 -11.14
CA ILE A 144 -21.15 17.75 -10.17
C ILE A 144 -21.41 19.20 -9.74
N PRO A 145 -22.58 19.51 -9.15
CA PRO A 145 -22.86 20.84 -8.63
C PRO A 145 -21.82 21.31 -7.61
N GLN A 146 -21.40 22.58 -7.73
CA GLN A 146 -20.30 23.17 -6.94
C GLN A 146 -20.52 23.07 -5.42
N GLU A 147 -21.78 23.11 -4.98
CA GLU A 147 -22.17 22.97 -3.57
C GLU A 147 -21.75 21.62 -2.95
N TYR A 148 -21.68 20.55 -3.77
CA TYR A 148 -21.28 19.21 -3.33
C TYR A 148 -19.84 18.85 -3.70
N ALA A 149 -19.23 19.57 -4.64
CA ALA A 149 -17.89 19.28 -5.17
C ALA A 149 -16.84 19.11 -4.07
N ARG A 150 -16.85 19.98 -3.05
CA ARG A 150 -15.90 19.92 -1.93
C ARG A 150 -16.10 18.68 -1.06
N GLU A 151 -17.35 18.29 -0.82
CA GLU A 151 -17.68 17.14 0.02
C GLU A 151 -17.28 15.83 -0.67
N VAL A 152 -17.63 15.68 -1.95
CA VAL A 152 -17.27 14.51 -2.75
C VAL A 152 -15.75 14.42 -2.94
N ALA A 153 -15.07 15.53 -3.18
CA ALA A 153 -13.60 15.55 -3.28
C ALA A 153 -12.91 15.04 -1.99
N ARG A 154 -13.51 15.30 -0.82
CA ARG A 154 -12.97 14.86 0.48
C ARG A 154 -13.08 13.35 0.68
N ILE A 155 -14.00 12.66 0.00
CA ILE A 155 -14.18 11.20 0.14
C ILE A 155 -12.92 10.44 -0.27
N VAL A 156 -12.24 10.91 -1.32
CA VAL A 156 -11.02 10.28 -1.85
C VAL A 156 -9.74 11.04 -1.47
N TYR A 157 -9.85 12.03 -0.58
CA TYR A 157 -8.69 12.76 -0.09
C TYR A 157 -7.90 11.89 0.88
N LEU A 158 -6.61 11.71 0.60
CA LEU A 158 -5.70 10.97 1.46
C LEU A 158 -4.74 11.92 2.14
N HIS A 159 -4.53 11.71 3.44
CA HIS A 159 -3.51 12.44 4.17
C HIS A 159 -2.12 12.07 3.64
N HIS A 160 -1.33 13.09 3.29
CA HIS A 160 -0.02 12.95 2.66
C HIS A 160 1.02 12.23 3.53
N SER A 161 0.80 12.07 4.83
CA SER A 161 1.67 11.28 5.71
C SER A 161 1.35 9.78 5.72
N GLY A 162 0.23 9.36 5.12
CA GLY A 162 -0.25 7.98 5.16
C GLY A 162 0.56 7.03 4.26
N SER A 163 0.68 5.77 4.68
CA SER A 163 1.40 4.75 3.93
C SER A 163 0.78 4.48 2.55
N ILE A 164 -0.55 4.34 2.48
CA ILE A 164 -1.29 4.19 1.22
C ILE A 164 -1.07 5.38 0.29
N TYR A 165 -0.92 6.60 0.82
CA TYR A 165 -0.58 7.76 0.00
C TYR A 165 0.79 7.57 -0.67
N GLY A 166 1.79 7.10 0.08
CA GLY A 166 3.11 6.77 -0.45
C GLY A 166 3.08 5.70 -1.53
N ASP A 167 2.29 4.65 -1.33
CA ASP A 167 2.12 3.55 -2.28
C ASP A 167 1.47 4.03 -3.58
N LEU A 168 0.40 4.83 -3.48
CA LEU A 168 -0.25 5.44 -4.65
C LEU A 168 0.65 6.46 -5.35
N MET A 169 1.47 7.21 -4.61
CA MET A 169 2.44 8.11 -5.21
C MET A 169 3.47 7.35 -6.05
N ALA A 170 4.00 6.22 -5.55
CA ALA A 170 4.92 5.39 -6.32
C ALA A 170 4.24 4.76 -7.54
N LEU A 171 3.02 4.24 -7.36
CA LEU A 171 2.22 3.68 -8.46
C LEU A 171 2.02 4.70 -9.59
N ASN A 172 1.64 5.93 -9.26
CA ASN A 172 1.40 6.99 -10.24
C ASN A 172 2.68 7.58 -10.86
N LYS A 173 3.84 7.42 -10.19
CA LYS A 173 5.16 7.87 -10.70
C LYS A 173 5.92 6.79 -11.46
N ASN A 174 5.28 5.67 -11.79
CA ASN A 174 5.93 4.53 -12.44
C ASN A 174 7.18 4.05 -11.68
N SER A 175 7.10 4.06 -10.36
CA SER A 175 8.19 3.66 -9.45
C SER A 175 7.89 2.30 -8.81
N ASP A 176 8.88 1.71 -8.13
CA ASP A 176 8.69 0.44 -7.42
C ASP A 176 7.56 0.51 -6.38
N VAL A 177 6.71 -0.51 -6.36
CA VAL A 177 5.52 -0.59 -5.48
C VAL A 177 5.50 -1.86 -4.64
N PRO A 178 4.99 -1.82 -3.40
CA PRO A 178 4.59 -0.62 -2.64
C PRO A 178 5.79 0.24 -2.18
N ASN A 179 5.54 1.50 -1.82
CA ASN A 179 6.57 2.38 -1.29
C ASN A 179 6.73 2.19 0.23
N LEU A 180 7.36 1.07 0.58
CA LEU A 180 7.53 0.64 1.96
C LEU A 180 8.39 1.58 2.81
N GLY A 181 9.20 2.45 2.20
CA GLY A 181 10.02 3.44 2.89
C GLY A 181 9.36 4.81 3.09
N TYR A 182 8.14 5.01 2.56
CA TYR A 182 7.50 6.32 2.55
C TYR A 182 7.22 6.83 3.97
N ASN A 183 7.67 8.05 4.26
CA ASN A 183 7.45 8.75 5.53
C ASN A 183 8.00 8.03 6.78
N LEU A 184 8.99 7.13 6.62
CA LEU A 184 9.63 6.41 7.73
C LEU A 184 10.98 6.99 8.18
N GLY A 185 11.58 7.86 7.36
CA GLY A 185 12.90 8.45 7.57
C GLY A 185 12.95 9.56 8.64
N SER A 186 14.09 10.27 8.69
CA SER A 186 14.36 11.39 9.61
C SER A 186 13.54 12.64 9.29
N THR A 187 13.13 12.82 8.04
CA THR A 187 12.18 13.86 7.63
C THR A 187 10.82 13.21 7.42
N ARG A 188 9.85 13.62 8.25
CA ARG A 188 8.48 13.10 8.22
C ARG A 188 7.49 14.25 8.01
N PHE A 189 6.42 13.95 7.30
CA PHE A 189 5.25 14.80 7.20
C PHE A 189 4.33 14.58 8.42
N GLY A 190 3.87 15.66 9.03
CA GLY A 190 3.02 15.69 10.23
C GLY A 190 1.89 16.69 10.10
#